data_AF-A0A1M7YND0-F1
#
_entry.id   AF-A0A1M7YND0-F1
#
_cell.length_a   1.000
_cell.length_b   1.000
_cell.length_c   1.000
_cell.angle_alpha   90.00
_cell.angle_beta   90.00
_cell.angle_gamma   90.00
#
_symmetry.space_group_name_H-M   'P 1'
#
loop_
_entity.id
_entity.type
_entity.pdbx_description
1 polymer ?
#
loop_
_entity_poly.entity_id
_entity_poly.type
_entity_poly.pdbx_seq_one_letter_code
_entity_poly.pdbx_strand_id
1 'polypeptide(L)'
;MMDTLTQAFYDVMYKYEKNFSEQGVKANLDAWWENKRGLLALLRNHPNWNEQELAIVFDLSEGREIDHDVVDESKFFLKELVNEVDMTPEQRSAFEAALQAATAEYSKFPSEAYIQVIQEQGGIKCAVGQKASRIINKLCQQFGVERHPRYNSVFARLADSLNPIQIQKTGVLSIHPCDFLEMSNRDNDWTSCHCLEAGSYQAGCLSYMTDSTSMIFMAVDENVRSDFHKAPRLAREIFCYSDKVLLQSRLYPTDNDEQRELYRGLVQKAVADCLGVPNLWSVQKNQEQVNEYLETAAESKQYRDYEYGYGILSVLKDAEDTGKIVIGSPALCVCCGQSLTRNGRIKCDCVNLVVCQDCGETVPATNARYLAGAYHCRSCLHICAVCGQMIHGEIFPAFNRHGNPVQICPVCHEAQLAPCQVCGVRTVCSVISGGRYCQRTTIAA
;
A
#
# COMPACT_ATOMS: atom_id res chain seq x y z
N MET A 1 -15.30 2.62 -16.72
CA MET A 1 -14.80 3.19 -15.45
C MET A 1 -15.60 2.67 -14.27
N MET A 2 -16.90 2.98 -14.14
CA MET A 2 -17.68 2.48 -12.99
C MET A 2 -17.77 0.96 -12.88
N ASP A 3 -18.00 0.25 -14.00
CA ASP A 3 -18.03 -1.23 -13.97
C ASP A 3 -16.69 -1.83 -13.51
N THR A 4 -15.58 -1.22 -13.96
CA THR A 4 -14.22 -1.62 -13.55
C THR A 4 -14.00 -1.37 -12.06
N LEU A 5 -14.46 -0.23 -11.53
CA LEU A 5 -14.38 0.08 -10.09
C LEU A 5 -15.26 -0.85 -9.26
N THR A 6 -16.45 -1.21 -9.75
CA THR A 6 -17.33 -2.18 -9.11
C THR A 6 -16.63 -3.52 -8.97
N GLN A 7 -16.03 -4.03 -10.05
CA GLN A 7 -15.30 -5.30 -9.99
C GLN A 7 -14.09 -5.22 -9.06
N ALA A 8 -13.30 -4.14 -9.12
CA ALA A 8 -12.18 -3.96 -8.20
C ALA A 8 -12.63 -3.88 -6.72
N PHE A 9 -13.78 -3.28 -6.44
CA PHE A 9 -14.34 -3.24 -5.09
C PHE A 9 -14.75 -4.66 -4.66
N TYR A 10 -15.39 -5.43 -5.55
CA TYR A 10 -15.76 -6.82 -5.28
C TYR A 10 -14.53 -7.67 -4.97
N ASP A 11 -13.46 -7.54 -5.76
CA ASP A 11 -12.20 -8.25 -5.55
C ASP A 11 -11.62 -7.98 -4.16
N VAL A 12 -11.68 -6.73 -3.68
CA VAL A 12 -11.30 -6.39 -2.30
C VAL A 12 -12.24 -7.06 -1.29
N MET A 13 -13.55 -7.00 -1.48
CA MET A 13 -14.49 -7.65 -0.55
C MET A 13 -14.30 -9.17 -0.49
N TYR A 14 -14.02 -9.80 -1.63
CA TYR A 14 -13.69 -11.21 -1.72
C TYR A 14 -12.40 -11.54 -0.97
N LYS A 15 -11.32 -10.81 -1.25
CA LYS A 15 -10.02 -10.98 -0.59
C LYS A 15 -10.15 -11.02 0.93
N TYR A 16 -10.99 -10.17 1.52
CA TYR A 16 -11.18 -10.06 2.97
C TYR A 16 -12.38 -10.84 3.53
N GLU A 17 -13.01 -11.70 2.73
CA GLU A 17 -14.17 -12.50 3.11
C GLU A 17 -15.28 -11.65 3.75
N LYS A 18 -15.57 -10.49 3.14
CA LYS A 18 -16.58 -9.56 3.62
C LYS A 18 -17.94 -9.90 3.05
N ASN A 19 -18.98 -9.71 3.86
CA ASN A 19 -20.36 -9.70 3.39
C ASN A 19 -20.66 -8.34 2.76
N PHE A 20 -21.10 -8.32 1.52
CA PHE A 20 -21.40 -7.12 0.74
C PHE A 20 -22.48 -7.43 -0.31
N SER A 21 -23.03 -6.39 -0.93
CA SER A 21 -23.98 -6.53 -2.03
C SER A 21 -23.66 -5.56 -3.15
N GLU A 22 -24.24 -5.80 -4.32
CA GLU A 22 -24.20 -4.85 -5.42
C GLU A 22 -24.76 -3.47 -5.00
N GLN A 23 -25.89 -3.44 -4.30
CA GLN A 23 -26.51 -2.21 -3.80
C GLN A 23 -25.58 -1.41 -2.88
N GLY A 24 -24.94 -2.08 -1.92
CA GLY A 24 -24.08 -1.42 -0.94
C GLY A 24 -22.78 -0.91 -1.54
N VAL A 25 -22.19 -1.65 -2.48
CA VAL A 25 -21.03 -1.20 -3.26
C VAL A 25 -21.40 -0.02 -4.16
N LYS A 26 -22.52 -0.11 -4.87
CA LYS A 26 -23.02 0.99 -5.71
C LYS A 26 -23.23 2.28 -4.91
N ALA A 27 -23.85 2.20 -3.74
CA ALA A 27 -24.04 3.37 -2.87
C ALA A 27 -22.70 4.05 -2.48
N ASN A 28 -21.68 3.25 -2.18
CA ASN A 28 -20.35 3.75 -1.86
C ASN A 28 -19.64 4.38 -3.06
N LEU A 29 -19.74 3.76 -4.25
CA LEU A 29 -19.13 4.28 -5.48
C LEU A 29 -19.84 5.53 -5.99
N ASP A 30 -21.17 5.61 -5.87
CA ASP A 30 -21.94 6.80 -6.21
C ASP A 30 -21.54 7.97 -5.29
N ALA A 31 -21.47 7.73 -3.97
CA ALA A 31 -21.02 8.75 -3.01
C ALA A 31 -19.57 9.19 -3.25
N TRP A 32 -18.67 8.25 -3.56
CA TRP A 32 -17.30 8.54 -3.97
C TRP A 32 -17.29 9.45 -5.21
N TRP A 33 -18.06 9.10 -6.25
CA TRP A 33 -18.10 9.85 -7.50
C TRP A 33 -18.62 11.27 -7.33
N GLU A 34 -19.68 11.44 -6.52
CA GLU A 34 -20.28 12.74 -6.24
C GLU A 34 -19.30 13.63 -5.47
N ASN A 35 -18.69 13.10 -4.40
CA ASN A 35 -17.89 13.90 -3.48
C ASN A 35 -16.45 14.13 -3.97
N LYS A 36 -15.82 13.14 -4.62
CA LYS A 36 -14.43 13.27 -5.13
C LYS A 36 -14.31 14.03 -6.44
N ARG A 37 -15.41 14.42 -7.09
CA ARG A 37 -15.38 15.08 -8.40
C ARG A 37 -14.47 16.31 -8.43
N GLY A 38 -14.44 17.09 -7.36
CA GLY A 38 -13.56 18.26 -7.24
C GLY A 38 -12.09 17.90 -7.28
N LEU A 39 -11.66 16.95 -6.45
CA LEU A 39 -10.28 16.44 -6.46
C LEU A 39 -9.93 15.76 -7.78
N LEU A 40 -10.84 14.97 -8.35
CA LEU A 40 -10.62 14.33 -9.65
C LEU A 40 -10.37 15.37 -10.75
N ALA A 41 -11.15 16.44 -10.79
CA ALA A 41 -10.96 17.52 -11.75
C ALA A 41 -9.62 18.26 -11.52
N LEU A 42 -9.23 18.48 -10.27
CA LEU A 42 -7.96 19.09 -9.92
C LEU A 42 -6.76 18.22 -10.33
N LEU A 43 -6.73 16.96 -9.87
CA LEU A 43 -5.59 16.06 -10.04
C LEU A 43 -5.36 15.67 -11.51
N ARG A 44 -6.41 15.64 -12.33
CA ARG A 44 -6.33 15.45 -13.79
C ARG A 44 -5.49 16.50 -14.50
N ASN A 45 -5.26 17.67 -13.90
CA ASN A 45 -4.39 18.70 -14.48
C ASN A 45 -2.90 18.35 -14.33
N HIS A 46 -2.53 17.36 -13.51
CA HIS A 46 -1.14 16.98 -13.34
C HIS A 46 -0.60 16.24 -14.57
N PRO A 47 0.62 16.54 -15.05
CA PRO A 47 1.20 15.88 -16.22
C PRO A 47 1.39 14.37 -16.06
N ASN A 48 1.59 13.89 -14.83
CA ASN A 48 1.73 12.47 -14.50
C ASN A 48 0.42 11.81 -14.02
N TRP A 49 -0.74 12.44 -14.28
CA TRP A 49 -2.02 11.83 -13.96
C TRP A 49 -2.24 10.55 -14.78
N ASN A 50 -2.60 9.46 -14.11
CA ASN A 50 -2.98 8.20 -14.72
C ASN A 50 -4.50 8.00 -14.55
N GLU A 51 -5.23 8.06 -15.66
CA GLU A 51 -6.68 7.97 -15.70
C GLU A 51 -7.23 6.59 -15.28
N GLN A 52 -6.48 5.52 -15.54
CA GLN A 52 -6.89 4.17 -15.15
C GLN A 52 -6.72 3.94 -13.65
N GLU A 53 -5.61 4.43 -13.09
CA GLU A 53 -5.28 4.26 -11.68
C GLU A 53 -5.93 5.32 -10.78
N LEU A 54 -6.52 6.37 -11.36
CA LEU A 54 -7.09 7.52 -10.65
C LEU A 54 -6.08 8.14 -9.67
N ALA A 55 -4.84 8.27 -10.14
CA ALA A 55 -3.71 8.66 -9.31
C ALA A 55 -2.65 9.44 -10.09
N ILE A 56 -1.86 10.23 -9.37
CA ILE A 56 -0.60 10.77 -9.84
C ILE A 56 0.51 9.80 -9.45
N VAL A 57 1.34 9.41 -10.43
CA VAL A 57 2.47 8.48 -10.23
C VAL A 57 3.79 9.24 -10.25
N PHE A 58 4.66 8.93 -9.28
CA PHE A 58 5.96 9.55 -9.06
C PHE A 58 7.06 8.50 -9.11
N ASP A 59 8.20 8.86 -9.71
CA ASP A 59 9.46 8.17 -9.47
C ASP A 59 9.98 8.63 -8.10
N LEU A 60 9.98 7.73 -7.12
CA LEU A 60 10.35 8.03 -5.73
C LEU A 60 11.69 7.36 -5.41
N SER A 61 12.70 8.17 -5.08
CA SER A 61 13.98 7.67 -4.60
C SER A 61 14.14 8.00 -3.12
N GLU A 62 14.11 6.98 -2.26
CA GLU A 62 14.43 7.14 -0.85
C GLU A 62 15.89 6.74 -0.61
N GLY A 63 16.72 7.68 -0.16
CA GLY A 63 18.05 7.37 0.36
C GLY A 63 18.07 7.59 1.86
N ARG A 64 18.90 6.82 2.59
CA ARG A 64 19.35 7.32 3.90
C ARG A 64 20.12 8.61 3.68
N GLU A 65 19.94 9.62 4.53
CA GLU A 65 20.91 10.72 4.56
C GLU A 65 22.28 10.18 5.00
N ILE A 66 23.33 10.93 4.66
CA ILE A 66 24.66 10.60 5.13
C ILE A 66 24.64 10.82 6.65
N ASP A 67 24.86 9.76 7.42
CA ASP A 67 24.91 9.84 8.88
C ASP A 67 26.21 10.56 9.29
N HIS A 68 26.07 11.83 9.68
CA HIS A 68 27.19 12.69 10.04
C HIS A 68 28.00 12.13 11.22
N ASP A 69 27.32 11.55 12.22
CA ASP A 69 27.97 10.99 13.39
C ASP A 69 28.82 9.79 13.01
N VAL A 70 28.30 8.90 12.15
CA VAL A 70 29.06 7.74 11.65
C VAL A 70 30.22 8.18 10.76
N VAL A 71 30.06 9.23 9.94
CA VAL A 71 31.15 9.81 9.15
C VAL A 71 32.24 10.36 10.07
N ASP A 72 31.89 11.14 11.08
CA ASP A 72 32.86 11.77 11.99
C ASP A 72 33.55 10.74 12.89
N GLU A 73 32.83 9.75 13.40
CA GLU A 73 33.39 8.65 14.16
C GLU A 73 34.38 7.84 13.29
N SER A 74 34.01 7.53 12.05
CA SER A 74 34.89 6.80 11.14
C SER A 74 36.10 7.64 10.71
N LYS A 75 35.92 8.96 10.55
CA LYS A 75 37.01 9.92 10.30
C LYS A 75 37.98 9.96 11.48
N PHE A 76 37.46 9.98 12.72
CA PHE A 76 38.26 9.92 13.93
C PHE A 76 39.09 8.63 13.98
N PHE A 77 38.48 7.48 13.73
CA PHE A 77 39.21 6.21 13.70
C PHE A 77 40.27 6.17 12.60
N LEU A 78 40.02 6.71 11.40
CA LEU A 78 41.06 6.82 10.36
C LEU A 78 42.26 7.67 10.83
N LYS A 79 42.00 8.77 11.55
CA LYS A 79 43.07 9.59 12.14
C LYS A 79 43.85 8.83 13.22
N GLU A 80 43.20 7.98 14.00
CA GLU A 80 43.91 7.10 14.93
C GLU A 80 44.83 6.13 14.20
N LEU A 81 44.37 5.52 13.09
CA LEU A 81 45.22 4.61 12.31
C LEU A 81 46.48 5.31 11.79
N VAL A 82 46.36 6.59 11.39
CA VAL A 82 47.49 7.41 10.93
C VAL A 82 48.53 7.65 12.03
N ASN A 83 48.15 7.61 13.32
CA ASN A 83 49.10 7.71 14.41
C ASN A 83 50.00 6.47 14.54
N GLU A 84 49.54 5.33 14.04
CA GLU A 84 50.21 4.03 14.11
C GLU A 84 50.99 3.70 12.81
N VAL A 85 50.89 4.56 11.78
CA VAL A 85 51.61 4.43 10.51
C VAL A 85 52.86 5.32 10.53
N ASP A 86 53.97 4.81 9.98
CA ASP A 86 55.24 5.55 9.89
C ASP A 86 55.12 6.71 8.87
N MET A 87 55.01 7.92 9.38
CA MET A 87 54.82 9.17 8.63
C MET A 87 55.56 10.32 9.28
N THR A 88 56.02 11.29 8.47
CA THR A 88 56.49 12.57 9.02
C THR A 88 55.32 13.42 9.53
N PRO A 89 55.55 14.36 10.46
CA PRO A 89 54.51 15.30 10.91
C PRO A 89 53.84 16.08 9.78
N GLU A 90 54.60 16.43 8.74
CA GLU A 90 54.11 17.14 7.56
C GLU A 90 53.16 16.26 6.74
N GLN A 91 53.52 14.99 6.52
CA GLN A 91 52.66 14.01 5.83
C GLN A 91 51.36 13.77 6.59
N ARG A 92 51.43 13.68 7.93
CA ARG A 92 50.24 13.53 8.77
C ARG A 92 49.31 14.73 8.65
N SER A 93 49.86 15.94 8.75
CA SER A 93 49.06 17.18 8.62
C SER A 93 48.41 17.28 7.23
N ALA A 94 49.14 16.93 6.17
CA ALA A 94 48.64 16.92 4.81
C ALA A 94 47.50 15.91 4.61
N PHE A 95 47.64 14.69 5.15
CA PHE A 95 46.58 13.68 5.12
C PHE A 95 45.32 14.15 5.86
N GLU A 96 45.46 14.70 7.07
CA GLU A 96 44.32 15.16 7.86
C GLU A 96 43.57 16.32 7.17
N ALA A 97 44.29 17.25 6.57
CA ALA A 97 43.70 18.35 5.81
C ALA A 97 42.93 17.83 4.59
N ALA A 98 43.52 16.88 3.83
CA ALA A 98 42.87 16.27 2.68
C ALA A 98 41.64 15.42 3.07
N LEU A 99 41.72 14.65 4.16
CA LEU A 99 40.60 13.86 4.68
C LEU A 99 39.46 14.76 5.17
N GLN A 100 39.79 15.85 5.86
CA GLN A 100 38.79 16.84 6.29
C GLN A 100 38.11 17.48 5.09
N ALA A 101 38.86 17.88 4.06
CA ALA A 101 38.29 18.42 2.83
C ALA A 101 37.40 17.40 2.10
N ALA A 102 37.79 16.13 2.06
CA ALA A 102 37.00 15.06 1.43
C ALA A 102 35.69 14.72 2.15
N THR A 103 35.53 15.14 3.41
CA THR A 103 34.36 14.86 4.25
C THR A 103 33.59 16.11 4.69
N ALA A 104 34.10 17.31 4.38
CA ALA A 104 33.59 18.58 4.92
C ALA A 104 32.11 18.87 4.60
N GLU A 105 31.63 18.42 3.45
CA GLU A 105 30.26 18.67 2.98
C GLU A 105 29.30 17.51 3.29
N TYR A 106 29.77 16.45 3.98
CA TYR A 106 29.00 15.21 4.17
C TYR A 106 28.29 14.77 2.88
N SER A 107 29.03 14.80 1.77
CA SER A 107 28.50 14.57 0.44
C SER A 107 29.16 13.36 -0.21
N LYS A 108 28.38 12.64 -1.02
CA LYS A 108 28.87 11.58 -1.89
C LYS A 108 29.88 12.10 -2.93
N PHE A 109 29.76 13.36 -3.33
CA PHE A 109 30.60 14.02 -4.33
C PHE A 109 31.08 15.37 -3.78
N PRO A 110 32.36 15.52 -3.42
CA PRO A 110 32.91 16.79 -2.95
C PRO A 110 32.84 17.87 -4.03
N SER A 111 32.58 19.11 -3.62
CA SER A 111 32.56 20.27 -4.52
C SER A 111 33.93 20.56 -5.14
N GLU A 112 33.94 21.34 -6.24
CA GLU A 112 35.16 21.71 -6.96
C GLU A 112 36.19 22.42 -6.06
N ALA A 113 35.72 23.25 -5.12
CA ALA A 113 36.57 23.93 -4.16
C ALA A 113 37.32 22.93 -3.25
N TYR A 114 36.64 21.93 -2.69
CA TYR A 114 37.30 20.92 -1.88
C TYR A 114 38.14 19.94 -2.70
N ILE A 115 37.78 19.66 -3.96
CA ILE A 115 38.62 18.86 -4.86
C ILE A 115 40.00 19.49 -5.04
N GLN A 116 40.09 20.82 -5.22
CA GLN A 116 41.38 21.52 -5.31
C GLN A 116 42.20 21.34 -4.03
N VAL A 117 41.59 21.54 -2.86
CA VAL A 117 42.26 21.34 -1.55
C VAL A 117 42.78 19.90 -1.40
N ILE A 118 41.99 18.90 -1.80
CA ILE A 118 42.37 17.49 -1.72
C ILE A 118 43.54 17.17 -2.65
N GLN A 119 43.59 17.75 -3.86
CA GLN A 119 44.71 17.57 -4.78
C GLN A 119 45.99 18.19 -4.23
N GLU A 120 45.91 19.42 -3.72
CA GLU A 120 47.06 20.16 -3.18
C GLU A 120 47.63 19.51 -1.92
N GLN A 121 46.77 19.16 -0.96
CA GLN A 121 47.19 18.60 0.33
C GLN A 121 47.43 17.09 0.24
N GLY A 122 46.58 16.37 -0.49
CA GLY A 122 46.63 14.92 -0.57
C GLY A 122 47.64 14.37 -1.58
N GLY A 123 48.15 15.20 -2.49
CA GLY A 123 49.09 14.76 -3.54
C GLY A 123 48.50 13.70 -4.48
N ILE A 124 47.17 13.59 -4.57
CA ILE A 124 46.46 12.60 -5.38
C ILE A 124 45.72 13.24 -6.55
N LYS A 125 45.53 12.45 -7.61
CA LYS A 125 44.63 12.82 -8.73
C LYS A 125 43.19 12.42 -8.42
N CYS A 126 42.32 13.42 -8.30
CA CYS A 126 40.86 13.30 -8.23
C CYS A 126 40.18 14.32 -9.16
N ALA A 127 38.93 14.09 -9.54
CA ALA A 127 38.17 14.96 -10.43
C ALA A 127 36.77 15.23 -9.89
N VAL A 128 36.14 16.31 -10.33
CA VAL A 128 34.73 16.62 -10.01
C VAL A 128 33.84 15.44 -10.45
N GLY A 129 32.89 15.07 -9.59
CA GLY A 129 32.02 13.90 -9.79
C GLY A 129 32.63 12.56 -9.36
N GLN A 130 33.88 12.52 -8.89
CA GLN A 130 34.44 11.33 -8.25
C GLN A 130 33.87 11.16 -6.83
N LYS A 131 33.40 9.96 -6.49
CA LYS A 131 32.85 9.65 -5.16
C LYS A 131 33.86 9.93 -4.03
N ALA A 132 33.42 10.57 -2.95
CA ALA A 132 34.23 10.88 -1.75
C ALA A 132 34.94 9.63 -1.20
N SER A 133 34.22 8.53 -0.99
CA SER A 133 34.78 7.22 -0.60
C SER A 133 35.94 6.74 -1.49
N ARG A 134 35.87 6.91 -2.82
CA ARG A 134 36.96 6.56 -3.75
C ARG A 134 38.15 7.50 -3.61
N ILE A 135 37.91 8.78 -3.36
CA ILE A 135 38.95 9.78 -3.10
C ILE A 135 39.68 9.43 -1.79
N ILE A 136 38.93 9.14 -0.72
CA ILE A 136 39.47 8.77 0.58
C ILE A 136 40.28 7.48 0.50
N ASN A 137 39.82 6.46 -0.25
CA ASN A 137 40.60 5.25 -0.50
C ASN A 137 41.95 5.57 -1.16
N LYS A 138 41.97 6.45 -2.19
CA LYS A 138 43.22 6.88 -2.84
C LYS A 138 44.12 7.65 -1.86
N LEU A 139 43.56 8.51 -1.00
CA LEU A 139 44.33 9.19 0.05
C LEU A 139 44.97 8.16 0.98
N CYS A 140 44.20 7.22 1.51
CA CYS A 140 44.72 6.18 2.39
C CYS A 140 45.85 5.37 1.72
N GLN A 141 45.72 5.04 0.44
CA GLN A 141 46.76 4.37 -0.35
C GLN A 141 48.03 5.22 -0.55
N GLN A 142 47.86 6.50 -0.88
CA GLN A 142 48.96 7.44 -1.08
C GLN A 142 49.82 7.59 0.18
N PHE A 143 49.17 7.51 1.33
CA PHE A 143 49.76 7.73 2.64
C PHE A 143 50.08 6.41 3.37
N GLY A 144 49.82 5.24 2.79
CA GLY A 144 50.19 3.95 3.40
C GLY A 144 49.26 3.48 4.53
N VAL A 145 48.13 4.15 4.75
CA VAL A 145 47.14 3.81 5.78
C VAL A 145 46.42 2.50 5.47
N GLU A 146 46.33 2.13 4.19
CA GLU A 146 45.68 0.90 3.71
C GLU A 146 46.32 -0.38 4.25
N ARG A 147 47.59 -0.30 4.65
CA ARG A 147 48.36 -1.44 5.19
C ARG A 147 48.02 -1.77 6.63
N HIS A 148 47.33 -0.87 7.32
CA HIS A 148 46.97 -1.05 8.70
C HIS A 148 45.93 -2.19 8.85
N PRO A 149 46.09 -3.16 9.79
CA PRO A 149 45.17 -4.30 9.91
C PRO A 149 43.70 -3.92 10.13
N ARG A 150 43.45 -2.79 10.80
CA ARG A 150 42.10 -2.25 11.07
C ARG A 150 41.53 -1.41 9.92
N TYR A 151 42.30 -1.14 8.86
CA TYR A 151 41.90 -0.23 7.78
C TYR A 151 40.59 -0.65 7.13
N ASN A 152 40.49 -1.92 6.69
CA ASN A 152 39.34 -2.38 5.91
C ASN A 152 38.01 -2.24 6.67
N SER A 153 37.99 -2.47 7.98
CA SER A 153 36.75 -2.33 8.77
C SER A 153 36.35 -0.86 8.94
N VAL A 154 37.31 0.02 9.25
CA VAL A 154 37.06 1.46 9.41
C VAL A 154 36.66 2.10 8.07
N PHE A 155 37.38 1.76 7.00
CA PHE A 155 37.10 2.29 5.67
C PHE A 155 35.75 1.80 5.12
N ALA A 156 35.38 0.53 5.32
CA ALA A 156 34.07 0.03 4.92
C ALA A 156 32.94 0.82 5.59
N ARG A 157 33.04 1.05 6.91
CA ARG A 157 32.04 1.85 7.65
C ARG A 157 31.90 3.28 7.11
N LEU A 158 33.02 3.95 6.83
CA LEU A 158 33.02 5.29 6.24
C LEU A 158 32.50 5.30 4.80
N ALA A 159 32.86 4.30 4.00
CA ALA A 159 32.43 4.19 2.62
C ALA A 159 30.92 3.95 2.54
N ASP A 160 30.37 3.12 3.43
CA ASP A 160 28.93 2.85 3.50
C ASP A 160 28.16 4.10 3.95
N SER A 161 28.66 4.85 4.94
CA SER A 161 28.00 6.09 5.40
C SER A 161 28.03 7.21 4.35
N LEU A 162 29.09 7.33 3.55
CA LEU A 162 29.21 8.30 2.45
C LEU A 162 28.51 7.88 1.15
N ASN A 163 28.04 6.64 1.06
CA ASN A 163 27.30 6.13 -0.10
C ASN A 163 25.98 5.51 0.35
N PRO A 164 25.03 6.31 0.84
CA PRO A 164 23.74 5.77 1.22
C PRO A 164 23.08 5.06 0.03
N ILE A 165 22.46 3.92 0.34
CA ILE A 165 21.68 3.15 -0.62
C ILE A 165 20.45 3.97 -0.96
N GLN A 166 20.31 4.34 -2.23
CA GLN A 166 19.05 4.87 -2.76
C GLN A 166 18.19 3.68 -3.17
N ILE A 167 17.08 3.51 -2.47
CA ILE A 167 16.03 2.54 -2.78
C ILE A 167 15.04 3.26 -3.68
N GLN A 168 14.98 2.83 -4.94
CA GLN A 168 13.95 3.29 -5.86
C GLN A 168 12.62 2.64 -5.49
N LYS A 169 11.56 3.43 -5.57
CA LYS A 169 10.18 3.08 -5.28
C LYS A 169 9.28 3.80 -6.26
N THR A 170 8.04 3.35 -6.34
CA THR A 170 6.98 4.11 -7.03
C THR A 170 6.14 4.82 -5.99
N GLY A 171 6.07 6.15 -6.06
CA GLY A 171 5.15 6.95 -5.26
C GLY A 171 3.80 7.09 -5.98
N VAL A 172 2.70 7.00 -5.26
CA VAL A 172 1.34 7.08 -5.83
C VAL A 172 0.47 7.95 -4.94
N LEU A 173 -0.05 9.06 -5.47
CA LEU A 173 -1.08 9.89 -4.82
C LEU A 173 -2.42 9.60 -5.49
N SER A 174 -3.28 8.85 -4.80
CA SER A 174 -4.48 8.25 -5.38
C SER A 174 -5.77 8.77 -4.75
N ILE A 175 -6.83 8.79 -5.57
CA ILE A 175 -8.22 8.89 -5.12
C ILE A 175 -9.04 7.64 -5.51
N HIS A 176 -8.40 6.57 -5.99
CA HIS A 176 -9.08 5.33 -6.34
C HIS A 176 -9.78 4.73 -5.11
N PRO A 177 -11.05 4.28 -5.20
CA PRO A 177 -11.81 3.80 -4.04
C PRO A 177 -11.13 2.60 -3.35
N CYS A 178 -10.62 1.64 -4.12
CA CYS A 178 -9.93 0.47 -3.55
C CYS A 178 -8.61 0.83 -2.86
N ASP A 179 -7.96 1.95 -3.20
CA ASP A 179 -6.77 2.38 -2.46
C ASP A 179 -7.11 2.83 -1.05
N PHE A 180 -8.32 3.33 -0.80
CA PHE A 180 -8.80 3.57 0.56
C PHE A 180 -9.17 2.27 1.27
N LEU A 181 -9.83 1.32 0.60
CA LEU A 181 -10.18 0.04 1.22
C LEU A 181 -8.94 -0.78 1.61
N GLU A 182 -7.93 -0.77 0.75
CA GLU A 182 -6.67 -1.49 0.91
C GLU A 182 -5.63 -0.69 1.71
N MET A 183 -6.05 0.39 2.37
CA MET A 183 -5.14 1.32 3.04
C MET A 183 -4.26 0.67 4.12
N SER A 184 -4.70 -0.44 4.67
CA SER A 184 -3.83 -1.40 5.35
C SER A 184 -4.11 -2.76 4.75
N ASN A 185 -3.37 -3.06 3.68
CA ASN A 185 -3.47 -4.29 2.92
C ASN A 185 -2.96 -5.46 3.78
N ARG A 186 -3.66 -6.61 3.81
CA ARG A 186 -3.23 -7.79 4.58
C ARG A 186 -1.88 -8.37 4.13
N ASP A 187 -1.49 -8.08 2.89
CA ASP A 187 -0.24 -8.56 2.29
C ASP A 187 0.95 -7.64 2.65
N ASN A 188 0.71 -6.56 3.43
CA ASN A 188 1.76 -5.74 4.01
C ASN A 188 2.46 -6.46 5.16
N ASP A 189 3.74 -6.15 5.40
CA ASP A 189 4.48 -6.55 6.60
C ASP A 189 4.06 -5.77 7.88
N TRP A 190 3.07 -4.88 7.76
CA TRP A 190 2.54 -4.05 8.84
C TRP A 190 1.03 -3.89 8.72
N THR A 191 0.38 -3.65 9.85
CA THR A 191 -1.08 -3.48 9.92
C THR A 191 -1.43 -2.21 10.69
N SER A 192 -2.48 -1.49 10.27
CA SER A 192 -3.07 -0.38 11.01
C SER A 192 -4.51 -0.67 11.43
N CYS A 193 -5.09 0.24 12.21
CA CYS A 193 -6.45 0.11 12.69
C CYS A 193 -7.52 0.10 11.58
N HIS A 194 -7.17 0.55 10.36
CA HIS A 194 -8.05 0.55 9.19
C HIS A 194 -8.06 -0.78 8.41
N CYS A 195 -7.22 -1.77 8.77
CA CYS A 195 -7.18 -3.05 8.06
C CYS A 195 -8.55 -3.75 8.08
N LEU A 196 -9.02 -4.17 6.90
CA LEU A 196 -10.35 -4.78 6.79
C LEU A 196 -10.43 -6.14 7.48
N GLU A 197 -9.34 -6.89 7.57
CA GLU A 197 -9.33 -8.21 8.21
C GLU A 197 -9.68 -8.11 9.71
N ALA A 198 -8.90 -7.34 10.47
CA ALA A 198 -9.00 -7.30 11.93
C ALA A 198 -9.00 -5.90 12.57
N GLY A 199 -8.89 -4.83 11.78
CA GLY A 199 -8.82 -3.45 12.27
C GLY A 199 -10.09 -2.99 12.99
N SER A 200 -9.94 -2.07 13.94
CA SER A 200 -11.04 -1.48 14.73
C SER A 200 -11.67 -0.23 14.09
N TYR A 201 -11.10 0.29 13.00
CA TYR A 201 -11.53 1.48 12.26
C TYR A 201 -11.74 1.20 10.76
N GLN A 202 -12.22 0.00 10.40
CA GLN A 202 -12.45 -0.42 9.01
C GLN A 202 -13.39 0.54 8.26
N ALA A 203 -14.46 0.99 8.93
CA ALA A 203 -15.39 1.99 8.38
C ALA A 203 -14.72 3.33 8.06
N GLY A 204 -13.57 3.63 8.69
CA GLY A 204 -12.76 4.79 8.38
C GLY A 204 -12.22 4.81 6.96
N CYS A 205 -12.00 3.63 6.36
CA CYS A 205 -11.64 3.55 4.93
C CYS A 205 -12.72 4.19 4.07
N LEU A 206 -13.99 3.88 4.36
CA LEU A 206 -15.13 4.39 3.64
C LEU A 206 -15.32 5.89 3.89
N SER A 207 -15.15 6.36 5.14
CA SER A 207 -15.26 7.79 5.43
C SER A 207 -14.27 8.64 4.64
N TYR A 208 -13.00 8.21 4.53
CA TYR A 208 -12.00 8.87 3.68
C TYR A 208 -12.30 8.72 2.19
N MET A 209 -12.75 7.53 1.78
CA MET A 209 -13.09 7.24 0.38
C MET A 209 -14.22 8.14 -0.11
N THR A 210 -15.25 8.37 0.68
CA THR A 210 -16.45 9.10 0.24
C THR A 210 -16.48 10.57 0.64
N ASP A 211 -15.40 11.14 1.18
CA ASP A 211 -15.30 12.58 1.43
C ASP A 211 -14.84 13.36 0.18
N SER A 212 -14.79 14.68 0.26
CA SER A 212 -14.36 15.55 -0.84
C SER A 212 -12.89 15.98 -0.79
N THR A 213 -12.16 15.66 0.27
CA THR A 213 -10.84 16.28 0.57
C THR A 213 -9.69 15.29 0.62
N SER A 214 -9.95 14.03 0.97
CA SER A 214 -8.91 13.02 1.19
C SER A 214 -8.34 12.45 -0.11
N MET A 215 -7.03 12.23 -0.09
CA MET A 215 -6.22 11.50 -1.04
C MET A 215 -5.33 10.55 -0.23
N ILE A 216 -4.89 9.45 -0.85
CA ILE A 216 -3.97 8.53 -0.20
C ILE A 216 -2.65 8.49 -0.94
N PHE A 217 -1.57 8.83 -0.24
CA PHE A 217 -0.22 8.65 -0.73
C PHE A 217 0.28 7.28 -0.29
N MET A 218 0.90 6.55 -1.20
CA MET A 218 1.57 5.29 -0.90
C MET A 218 2.87 5.16 -1.66
N ALA A 219 3.83 4.49 -1.04
CA ALA A 219 5.03 4.02 -1.71
C ALA A 219 4.93 2.50 -1.90
N VAL A 220 5.21 2.03 -3.11
CA VAL A 220 5.23 0.62 -3.48
C VAL A 220 6.58 0.26 -4.12
N ASP A 221 6.83 -1.02 -4.31
CA ASP A 221 8.03 -1.52 -4.99
C ASP A 221 8.16 -0.94 -6.42
N GLU A 222 9.38 -0.66 -6.85
CA GLU A 222 9.67 -0.06 -8.17
C GLU A 222 9.18 -0.90 -9.36
N ASN A 223 8.95 -2.20 -9.16
CA ASN A 223 8.46 -3.10 -10.20
C ASN A 223 6.94 -3.04 -10.36
N VAL A 224 6.22 -2.42 -9.42
CA VAL A 224 4.77 -2.20 -9.52
C VAL A 224 4.50 -0.98 -10.40
N ARG A 225 3.76 -1.19 -11.49
CA ARG A 225 3.49 -0.17 -12.52
C ARG A 225 2.02 0.11 -12.78
N SER A 226 1.12 -0.74 -12.29
CA SER A 226 -0.34 -0.63 -12.41
C SER A 226 -1.01 -1.42 -11.29
N ASP A 227 -2.34 -1.34 -11.21
CA ASP A 227 -3.16 -2.02 -10.21
C ASP A 227 -2.67 -1.73 -8.78
N PHE A 228 -2.33 -0.47 -8.49
CA PHE A 228 -1.62 -0.10 -7.26
C PHE A 228 -2.36 -0.53 -5.98
N HIS A 229 -3.69 -0.52 -6.01
CA HIS A 229 -4.55 -0.98 -4.91
C HIS A 229 -4.32 -2.44 -4.49
N LYS A 230 -3.81 -3.30 -5.39
CA LYS A 230 -3.47 -4.70 -5.08
C LYS A 230 -2.09 -4.85 -4.44
N ALA A 231 -1.20 -3.88 -4.65
CA ALA A 231 0.18 -3.98 -4.21
C ALA A 231 0.30 -3.80 -2.69
N PRO A 232 1.22 -4.56 -2.05
CA PRO A 232 1.65 -4.26 -0.69
C PRO A 232 2.30 -2.87 -0.62
N ARG A 233 2.00 -2.14 0.44
CA ARG A 233 2.48 -0.78 0.67
C ARG A 233 3.71 -0.81 1.54
N LEU A 234 4.79 -0.20 1.05
CA LEU A 234 5.99 0.05 1.84
C LEU A 234 5.76 1.18 2.84
N ALA A 235 4.98 2.18 2.43
CA ALA A 235 4.58 3.30 3.28
C ALA A 235 3.21 3.84 2.84
N ARG A 236 2.54 4.54 3.77
CA ARG A 236 1.25 5.19 3.52
C ARG A 236 1.08 6.46 4.35
N GLU A 237 0.46 7.47 3.73
CA GLU A 237 -0.13 8.63 4.39
C GLU A 237 -1.49 8.99 3.78
N ILE A 238 -2.37 9.58 4.58
CA ILE A 238 -3.54 10.30 4.08
C ILE A 238 -3.14 11.78 3.94
N PHE A 239 -3.47 12.36 2.79
CA PHE A 239 -3.40 13.79 2.56
C PHE A 239 -4.81 14.33 2.38
N CYS A 240 -5.13 15.49 2.94
CA CYS A 240 -6.43 16.13 2.72
C CYS A 240 -6.23 17.52 2.13
N TYR A 241 -6.93 17.85 1.04
CA TYR A 241 -6.82 19.15 0.40
C TYR A 241 -8.19 19.81 0.26
N SER A 242 -8.27 21.10 0.63
CA SER A 242 -9.39 22.00 0.33
C SER A 242 -8.89 23.43 0.34
N ASP A 243 -9.40 24.27 -0.57
CA ASP A 243 -9.23 25.74 -0.54
C ASP A 243 -7.80 26.22 -0.25
N LYS A 244 -6.82 25.66 -0.99
CA LYS A 244 -5.38 26.01 -0.88
C LYS A 244 -4.73 25.62 0.45
N VAL A 245 -5.39 24.77 1.24
CA VAL A 245 -4.88 24.16 2.46
C VAL A 245 -4.68 22.67 2.23
N LEU A 246 -3.53 22.14 2.63
CA LEU A 246 -3.16 20.74 2.53
C LEU A 246 -2.75 20.21 3.91
N LEU A 247 -3.42 19.15 4.35
CA LEU A 247 -3.05 18.40 5.55
C LEU A 247 -2.29 17.13 5.15
N GLN A 248 -1.22 16.84 5.87
CA GLN A 248 -0.53 15.55 5.89
C GLN A 248 -0.85 14.82 7.21
N SER A 249 -1.28 13.57 7.14
CA SER A 249 -1.53 12.72 8.31
C SER A 249 -0.25 12.09 8.88
N ARG A 250 -0.43 11.13 9.79
CA ARG A 250 0.62 10.23 10.25
C ARG A 250 1.16 9.37 9.11
N LEU A 251 2.47 9.10 9.15
CA LEU A 251 3.14 8.14 8.27
C LEU A 251 3.17 6.74 8.87
N TYR A 252 2.73 5.77 8.09
CA TYR A 252 2.83 4.35 8.43
C TYR A 252 3.93 3.66 7.60
N PRO A 253 4.69 2.72 8.19
CA PRO A 253 4.59 2.25 9.57
C PRO A 253 5.47 2.98 10.60
N THR A 254 6.45 3.78 10.16
CA THR A 254 7.57 4.26 11.00
C THR A 254 7.43 5.67 11.57
N ASP A 255 6.50 6.48 11.05
CA ASP A 255 6.34 7.90 11.36
C ASP A 255 7.65 8.73 11.32
N ASN A 256 8.55 8.40 10.38
CA ASN A 256 9.84 9.06 10.20
C ASN A 256 9.71 10.47 9.59
N ASP A 257 10.27 11.50 10.24
CA ASP A 257 10.10 12.90 9.83
C ASP A 257 10.72 13.26 8.47
N GLU A 258 11.89 12.72 8.12
CA GLU A 258 12.54 12.98 6.83
C GLU A 258 11.70 12.42 5.67
N GLN A 259 11.20 11.19 5.83
CA GLN A 259 10.32 10.56 4.84
C GLN A 259 9.00 11.33 4.70
N ARG A 260 8.43 11.80 5.82
CA ARG A 260 7.25 12.67 5.80
C ARG A 260 7.52 13.98 5.07
N GLU A 261 8.68 14.59 5.28
CA GLU A 261 9.06 15.81 4.59
C GLU A 261 9.20 15.61 3.08
N LEU A 262 9.84 14.51 2.66
CA LEU A 262 9.95 14.12 1.26
C LEU A 262 8.56 13.96 0.62
N TYR A 263 7.67 13.18 1.24
CA TYR A 263 6.33 12.94 0.70
C TYR A 263 5.48 14.21 0.67
N ARG A 264 5.55 15.02 1.73
CA ARG A 264 4.89 16.33 1.78
C ARG A 264 5.35 17.22 0.63
N GLY A 265 6.66 17.29 0.38
CA GLY A 265 7.21 18.09 -0.73
C GLY A 265 6.71 17.62 -2.10
N LEU A 266 6.61 16.30 -2.31
CA LEU A 266 6.05 15.72 -3.54
C LEU A 266 4.57 16.09 -3.71
N VAL A 267 3.76 15.92 -2.68
CA VAL A 267 2.32 16.21 -2.74
C VAL A 267 2.06 17.72 -2.85
N GLN A 268 2.80 18.55 -2.11
CA GLN A 268 2.76 20.01 -2.23
C GLN A 268 3.04 20.47 -3.66
N LYS A 269 4.11 19.94 -4.27
CA LYS A 269 4.45 20.22 -5.66
C LYS A 269 3.35 19.75 -6.61
N ALA A 270 2.86 18.52 -6.43
CA ALA A 270 1.81 17.97 -7.28
C ALA A 270 0.54 18.83 -7.26
N VAL A 271 0.09 19.24 -6.07
CA VAL A 271 -1.08 20.12 -5.91
C VAL A 271 -0.82 21.50 -6.52
N ALA A 272 0.35 22.10 -6.32
CA ALA A 272 0.70 23.39 -6.92
C ALA A 272 0.72 23.31 -8.46
N ASP A 273 1.30 22.25 -9.02
CA ASP A 273 1.31 21.98 -10.47
C ASP A 273 -0.13 21.84 -11.01
N CYS A 274 -1.02 21.14 -10.28
CA CYS A 274 -2.43 21.01 -10.66
C CYS A 274 -3.20 22.35 -10.66
N LEU A 275 -2.82 23.26 -9.76
CA LEU A 275 -3.42 24.59 -9.62
C LEU A 275 -2.81 25.61 -10.60
N GLY A 276 -1.67 25.31 -11.22
CA GLY A 276 -0.93 26.25 -12.07
C GLY A 276 -0.30 27.41 -11.29
N VAL A 277 0.08 27.17 -10.03
CA VAL A 277 0.67 28.19 -9.12
C VAL A 277 2.09 27.81 -8.70
N PRO A 278 2.92 28.76 -8.26
CA PRO A 278 4.23 28.44 -7.69
C PRO A 278 4.12 27.50 -6.49
N ASN A 279 5.04 26.54 -6.37
CA ASN A 279 5.12 25.62 -5.23
C ASN A 279 5.68 26.33 -3.97
N LEU A 280 4.88 27.19 -3.38
CA LEU A 280 5.24 28.01 -2.23
C LEU A 280 4.22 27.79 -1.10
N TRP A 281 4.63 27.07 -0.07
CA TRP A 281 3.77 26.72 1.06
C TRP A 281 4.35 27.24 2.37
N SER A 282 3.45 27.61 3.29
CA SER A 282 3.74 27.89 4.69
C SER A 282 3.34 26.66 5.51
N VAL A 283 4.33 25.99 6.11
CA VAL A 283 4.12 24.76 6.87
C VAL A 283 3.91 25.07 8.35
N GLN A 284 2.87 24.48 8.94
CA GLN A 284 2.52 24.60 10.36
C GLN A 284 2.51 23.21 11.01
N LYS A 285 3.28 23.07 12.09
CA LYS A 285 3.37 21.83 12.88
C LYS A 285 2.77 21.97 14.28
N ASN A 286 2.38 23.19 14.67
CA ASN A 286 1.76 23.43 15.98
C ASN A 286 0.30 22.95 15.95
N GLN A 287 -0.06 22.07 16.89
CA GLN A 287 -1.38 21.43 16.90
C GLN A 287 -2.54 22.41 17.06
N GLU A 288 -2.39 23.48 17.86
CA GLU A 288 -3.45 24.47 18.06
C GLU A 288 -3.75 25.19 16.75
N GLN A 289 -2.69 25.61 16.03
CA GLN A 289 -2.81 26.25 14.73
C GLN A 289 -3.38 25.29 13.68
N VAL A 290 -2.92 24.03 13.65
CA VAL A 290 -3.45 23.01 12.76
C VAL A 290 -4.96 22.85 12.97
N ASN A 291 -5.41 22.77 14.22
CA ASN A 291 -6.83 22.59 14.57
C ASN A 291 -7.73 23.75 14.11
N GLU A 292 -7.21 24.96 13.89
CA GLU A 292 -8.00 26.08 13.37
C GLU A 292 -8.52 25.82 11.95
N TYR A 293 -7.79 25.02 11.17
CA TYR A 293 -8.09 24.73 9.76
C TYR A 293 -8.82 23.41 9.55
N LEU A 294 -9.03 22.61 10.60
CA LEU A 294 -9.57 21.26 10.45
C LEU A 294 -10.94 21.12 11.10
N GLU A 295 -11.81 20.38 10.44
CA GLU A 295 -13.05 19.89 11.01
C GLU A 295 -13.22 18.43 10.63
N THR A 296 -13.60 17.59 11.59
CA THR A 296 -13.98 16.22 11.29
C THR A 296 -15.47 16.17 11.01
N ALA A 297 -15.88 15.68 9.83
CA ALA A 297 -17.28 15.57 9.48
C ALA A 297 -18.08 14.76 10.52
N ALA A 298 -19.32 15.17 10.76
CA ALA A 298 -20.22 14.44 11.64
C ALA A 298 -20.39 12.98 11.18
N GLU A 299 -20.46 12.07 12.15
CA GLU A 299 -20.62 10.62 11.94
C GLU A 299 -19.50 9.91 11.15
N SER A 300 -18.41 10.62 10.86
CA SER A 300 -17.24 10.03 10.23
C SER A 300 -16.58 8.99 11.16
N LYS A 301 -16.02 7.94 10.57
CA LYS A 301 -15.58 6.74 11.28
C LYS A 301 -14.07 6.50 11.20
N GLN A 302 -13.30 7.43 10.61
CA GLN A 302 -11.85 7.33 10.57
C GLN A 302 -11.23 7.56 11.95
N TYR A 303 -10.08 6.91 12.17
CA TYR A 303 -9.16 7.32 13.22
C TYR A 303 -8.56 8.68 12.86
N ARG A 304 -8.55 9.59 13.82
CA ARG A 304 -8.28 11.01 13.63
C ARG A 304 -6.86 11.34 14.06
N ASP A 305 -5.87 10.73 13.41
CA ASP A 305 -4.45 10.93 13.74
C ASP A 305 -4.07 12.42 13.84
N TYR A 306 -4.67 13.24 12.98
CA TYR A 306 -4.45 14.68 12.91
C TYR A 306 -4.94 15.45 14.14
N GLU A 307 -5.81 14.89 14.99
CA GLU A 307 -6.21 15.50 16.27
C GLU A 307 -5.23 15.15 17.41
N TYR A 308 -4.26 14.25 17.17
CA TYR A 308 -3.36 13.68 18.19
C TYR A 308 -1.87 14.02 17.97
N GLY A 309 -1.54 15.16 17.36
CA GLY A 309 -0.15 15.60 17.19
C GLY A 309 0.52 15.15 15.89
N TYR A 310 -0.16 14.34 15.06
CA TYR A 310 0.42 13.84 13.82
C TYR A 310 0.13 14.73 12.61
N GLY A 311 -0.81 15.68 12.71
CA GLY A 311 -1.19 16.53 11.58
C GLY A 311 -0.14 17.59 11.25
N ILE A 312 0.27 17.69 9.99
CA ILE A 312 1.09 18.80 9.48
C ILE A 312 0.30 19.55 8.42
N LEU A 313 0.10 20.85 8.62
CA LEU A 313 -0.64 21.70 7.70
C LEU A 313 0.32 22.44 6.76
N SER A 314 -0.09 22.59 5.51
CA SER A 314 0.56 23.42 4.50
C SER A 314 -0.47 24.38 3.92
N VAL A 315 -0.25 25.67 4.07
CA VAL A 315 -1.11 26.72 3.50
C VAL A 315 -0.36 27.36 2.35
N LEU A 316 -0.97 27.46 1.17
CA LEU A 316 -0.33 28.10 0.02
C LEU A 316 -0.04 29.57 0.35
N LYS A 317 1.16 30.06 0.02
CA LYS A 317 1.52 31.47 0.25
C LYS A 317 0.61 32.38 -0.58
N ASP A 318 0.31 33.54 -0.01
CA ASP A 318 -0.57 34.57 -0.60
C ASP A 318 -2.02 34.09 -0.85
N ALA A 319 -2.43 32.98 -0.20
CA ALA A 319 -3.82 32.56 -0.19
C ALA A 319 -4.66 33.51 0.67
N GLU A 320 -5.46 34.34 0.01
CA GLU A 320 -6.60 35.02 0.64
C GLU A 320 -7.77 34.04 0.80
N ASP A 321 -8.53 34.19 1.89
CA ASP A 321 -9.75 33.45 2.23
C ASP A 321 -9.61 31.91 2.18
N THR A 322 -8.77 31.35 3.06
CA THR A 322 -8.67 29.89 3.23
C THR A 322 -9.80 29.34 4.10
N GLY A 323 -10.50 28.33 3.60
CA GLY A 323 -11.52 27.60 4.35
C GLY A 323 -10.93 26.56 5.31
N LYS A 324 -11.83 25.90 6.06
CA LYS A 324 -11.48 24.70 6.82
C LYS A 324 -11.56 23.47 5.93
N ILE A 325 -10.65 22.52 6.14
CA ILE A 325 -10.74 21.19 5.56
C ILE A 325 -11.71 20.37 6.41
N VAL A 326 -12.83 19.95 5.81
CA VAL A 326 -13.73 18.97 6.40
C VAL A 326 -13.28 17.57 6.00
N ILE A 327 -12.91 16.74 6.98
CA ILE A 327 -12.29 15.44 6.78
C ILE A 327 -13.26 14.31 7.09
N GLY A 328 -13.35 13.36 6.17
CA GLY A 328 -14.21 12.20 6.25
C GLY A 328 -15.66 12.51 5.92
N SER A 329 -16.46 11.46 5.91
CA SER A 329 -17.89 11.49 5.63
C SER A 329 -18.60 10.34 6.36
N PRO A 330 -19.93 10.37 6.51
CA PRO A 330 -20.68 9.23 7.04
C PRO A 330 -20.38 7.97 6.21
N ALA A 331 -19.86 6.93 6.86
CA ALA A 331 -19.51 5.69 6.18
C ALA A 331 -20.79 4.91 5.79
N LEU A 332 -20.85 4.39 4.56
CA LEU A 332 -22.02 3.67 4.05
C LEU A 332 -21.82 2.15 4.12
N CYS A 333 -22.83 1.43 4.57
CA CYS A 333 -22.76 -0.02 4.68
C CYS A 333 -22.54 -0.67 3.30
N VAL A 334 -21.49 -1.48 3.16
CA VAL A 334 -21.19 -2.22 1.91
C VAL A 334 -22.23 -3.28 1.52
N CYS A 335 -23.28 -3.47 2.34
CA CYS A 335 -24.32 -4.48 2.13
C CYS A 335 -25.72 -3.87 1.91
N CYS A 336 -26.12 -2.80 2.60
CA CYS A 336 -27.43 -2.16 2.36
C CYS A 336 -27.35 -0.71 1.87
N GLY A 337 -26.15 -0.14 1.78
CA GLY A 337 -25.92 1.25 1.36
C GLY A 337 -26.32 2.32 2.38
N GLN A 338 -26.89 1.94 3.53
CA GLN A 338 -27.29 2.89 4.57
C GLN A 338 -26.11 3.34 5.42
N SER A 339 -26.19 4.54 5.98
CA SER A 339 -25.18 5.08 6.89
C SER A 339 -24.92 4.17 8.10
N LEU A 340 -23.65 4.04 8.46
CA LEU A 340 -23.19 3.21 9.57
C LEU A 340 -23.28 3.98 10.88
N THR A 341 -24.09 3.47 11.80
CA THR A 341 -24.23 4.06 13.14
C THR A 341 -23.12 3.60 14.09
N ARG A 342 -22.71 2.32 13.99
CA ARG A 342 -21.64 1.74 14.82
C ARG A 342 -20.26 2.13 14.34
N ASN A 343 -19.33 2.21 15.28
CA ASN A 343 -17.94 2.47 14.99
C ASN A 343 -17.25 1.21 14.47
N GLY A 344 -16.39 1.38 13.47
CA GLY A 344 -15.32 0.44 13.17
C GLY A 344 -15.59 -0.66 12.14
N ARG A 345 -16.84 -1.05 11.84
CA ARG A 345 -17.15 -2.10 10.86
C ARG A 345 -17.77 -1.51 9.59
N ILE A 346 -17.40 -2.04 8.42
CA ILE A 346 -17.92 -1.60 7.12
C ILE A 346 -19.37 -2.05 6.81
N LYS A 347 -19.96 -2.85 7.69
CA LYS A 347 -21.31 -3.42 7.55
C LYS A 347 -22.12 -3.27 8.85
N CYS A 348 -23.40 -2.95 8.72
CA CYS A 348 -24.36 -2.90 9.82
C CYS A 348 -25.07 -4.25 10.05
N ASP A 349 -26.09 -4.28 10.91
CA ASP A 349 -26.85 -5.49 11.26
C ASP A 349 -27.87 -5.93 10.18
N CYS A 350 -27.79 -5.38 8.96
CA CYS A 350 -28.59 -5.86 7.84
C CYS A 350 -28.28 -7.34 7.51
N VAL A 351 -29.12 -7.96 6.67
CA VAL A 351 -28.92 -9.33 6.19
C VAL A 351 -27.50 -9.49 5.62
N ASN A 352 -26.83 -10.59 5.96
CA ASN A 352 -25.55 -10.93 5.36
C ASN A 352 -25.77 -11.38 3.91
N LEU A 353 -25.42 -10.51 2.97
CA LEU A 353 -25.42 -10.79 1.55
C LEU A 353 -23.97 -10.95 1.04
N VAL A 354 -23.83 -11.62 -0.09
CA VAL A 354 -22.60 -11.72 -0.87
C VAL A 354 -22.94 -11.69 -2.35
N VAL A 355 -21.99 -11.24 -3.18
CA VAL A 355 -22.13 -11.27 -4.64
C VAL A 355 -21.44 -12.50 -5.18
N CYS A 356 -22.12 -13.27 -6.03
CA CYS A 356 -21.55 -14.45 -6.67
C CYS A 356 -20.55 -14.05 -7.77
N GLN A 357 -19.31 -14.55 -7.72
CA GLN A 357 -18.29 -14.31 -8.75
C GLN A 357 -18.71 -14.84 -10.13
N ASP A 358 -19.45 -15.95 -10.18
CA ASP A 358 -19.78 -16.60 -11.46
C ASP A 358 -20.92 -15.89 -12.21
N CYS A 359 -21.96 -15.44 -11.50
CA CYS A 359 -23.18 -14.91 -12.12
C CYS A 359 -23.51 -13.46 -11.74
N GLY A 360 -22.74 -12.83 -10.85
CA GLY A 360 -22.97 -11.45 -10.39
C GLY A 360 -24.18 -11.28 -9.45
N GLU A 361 -24.98 -12.33 -9.22
CA GLU A 361 -26.17 -12.24 -8.36
C GLU A 361 -25.81 -12.00 -6.89
N THR A 362 -26.54 -11.08 -6.27
CA THR A 362 -26.49 -10.87 -4.82
C THR A 362 -27.39 -11.89 -4.12
N VAL A 363 -26.83 -12.73 -3.25
CA VAL A 363 -27.55 -13.77 -2.51
C VAL A 363 -27.29 -13.69 -1.01
N PRO A 364 -28.17 -14.23 -0.14
CA PRO A 364 -27.82 -14.45 1.25
C PRO A 364 -26.53 -15.25 1.38
N ALA A 365 -25.64 -14.86 2.30
CA ALA A 365 -24.37 -15.55 2.53
C ALA A 365 -24.55 -17.04 2.87
N THR A 366 -25.67 -17.39 3.53
CA THR A 366 -26.06 -18.78 3.78
C THR A 366 -26.32 -19.58 2.50
N ASN A 367 -26.66 -18.91 1.40
CA ASN A 367 -26.90 -19.47 0.06
C ASN A 367 -25.67 -19.37 -0.87
N ALA A 368 -24.49 -19.13 -0.31
CA ALA A 368 -23.24 -19.11 -1.03
C ALA A 368 -22.17 -19.97 -0.34
N ARG A 369 -21.05 -20.18 -1.03
CA ARG A 369 -19.86 -20.88 -0.58
C ARG A 369 -18.65 -20.02 -0.94
N TYR A 370 -17.67 -19.94 -0.04
CA TYR A 370 -16.41 -19.27 -0.33
C TYR A 370 -15.40 -20.32 -0.82
N LEU A 371 -14.85 -20.12 -2.02
CA LEU A 371 -13.89 -21.02 -2.64
C LEU A 371 -12.91 -20.22 -3.49
N ALA A 372 -11.64 -20.61 -3.49
CA ALA A 372 -10.59 -20.02 -4.34
C ALA A 372 -10.52 -18.47 -4.27
N GLY A 373 -10.82 -17.90 -3.10
CA GLY A 373 -10.73 -16.46 -2.87
C GLY A 373 -11.98 -15.67 -3.25
N ALA A 374 -13.13 -16.29 -3.55
CA ALA A 374 -14.36 -15.58 -3.87
C ALA A 374 -15.64 -16.32 -3.41
N TYR A 375 -16.78 -15.63 -3.41
CA TYR A 375 -18.08 -16.24 -3.11
C TYR A 375 -18.77 -16.77 -4.38
N HIS A 376 -19.35 -17.96 -4.27
CA HIS A 376 -20.12 -18.60 -5.33
C HIS A 376 -21.48 -19.02 -4.80
N CYS A 377 -22.57 -18.62 -5.47
CA CYS A 377 -23.91 -19.01 -5.06
C CYS A 377 -24.12 -20.52 -5.24
N ARG A 378 -25.05 -21.10 -4.47
CA ARG A 378 -25.37 -22.54 -4.55
C ARG A 378 -25.87 -23.01 -5.92
N SER A 379 -26.31 -22.07 -6.76
CA SER A 379 -26.75 -22.34 -8.13
C SER A 379 -25.59 -22.40 -9.13
N CYS A 380 -24.43 -21.80 -8.83
CA CYS A 380 -23.25 -21.82 -9.70
C CYS A 380 -22.21 -22.83 -9.23
N LEU A 381 -22.04 -22.98 -7.91
CA LEU A 381 -21.12 -23.94 -7.30
C LEU A 381 -21.90 -25.00 -6.53
N HIS A 382 -22.03 -26.18 -7.11
CA HIS A 382 -22.78 -27.30 -6.54
C HIS A 382 -21.88 -28.22 -5.70
N ILE A 383 -22.46 -28.99 -4.78
CA ILE A 383 -21.78 -30.11 -4.10
C ILE A 383 -22.45 -31.39 -4.54
N CYS A 384 -21.68 -32.32 -5.11
CA CYS A 384 -22.19 -33.63 -5.47
C CYS A 384 -22.62 -34.40 -4.22
N ALA A 385 -23.88 -34.85 -4.17
CA ALA A 385 -24.41 -35.62 -3.05
C ALA A 385 -23.77 -37.01 -2.88
N VAL A 386 -23.00 -37.49 -3.86
CA VAL A 386 -22.34 -38.81 -3.83
C VAL A 386 -20.87 -38.69 -3.43
N CYS A 387 -20.08 -37.91 -4.17
CA CYS A 387 -18.64 -37.81 -3.93
C CYS A 387 -18.23 -36.60 -3.08
N GLY A 388 -19.15 -35.69 -2.76
CA GLY A 388 -18.87 -34.45 -2.03
C GLY A 388 -18.04 -33.42 -2.80
N GLN A 389 -17.67 -33.68 -4.06
CA GLN A 389 -16.89 -32.74 -4.86
C GLN A 389 -17.71 -31.47 -5.16
N MET A 390 -17.02 -30.33 -5.11
CA MET A 390 -17.55 -29.03 -5.54
C MET A 390 -17.42 -28.89 -7.06
N ILE A 391 -18.47 -28.42 -7.73
CA ILE A 391 -18.55 -28.42 -9.19
C ILE A 391 -19.18 -27.13 -9.71
N HIS A 392 -18.48 -26.52 -10.66
CA HIS A 392 -19.04 -25.50 -11.54
C HIS A 392 -19.66 -26.18 -12.76
N GLY A 393 -20.90 -25.83 -13.10
CA GLY A 393 -21.58 -26.32 -14.31
C GLY A 393 -22.62 -27.41 -14.05
N GLU A 394 -22.75 -28.34 -15.00
CA GLU A 394 -23.89 -29.26 -15.04
C GLU A 394 -23.94 -30.24 -13.87
N ILE A 395 -25.16 -30.43 -13.39
CA ILE A 395 -25.51 -31.38 -12.34
C ILE A 395 -26.70 -32.22 -12.78
N PHE A 396 -26.70 -33.48 -12.39
CA PHE A 396 -27.73 -34.43 -12.77
C PHE A 396 -28.64 -34.73 -11.58
N PRO A 397 -29.97 -34.79 -11.78
CA PRO A 397 -30.89 -35.20 -10.74
C PRO A 397 -30.74 -36.70 -10.45
N ALA A 398 -30.77 -37.08 -9.18
CA ALA A 398 -30.80 -38.46 -8.72
C ALA A 398 -31.67 -38.58 -7.45
N PHE A 399 -31.85 -39.79 -6.94
CA PHE A 399 -32.58 -40.03 -5.69
C PHE A 399 -31.69 -40.75 -4.68
N ASN A 400 -31.64 -40.25 -3.44
CA ASN A 400 -30.96 -40.96 -2.35
C ASN A 400 -31.74 -42.22 -1.93
N ARG A 401 -31.19 -42.99 -0.98
CA ARG A 401 -31.82 -44.22 -0.44
C ARG A 401 -33.21 -44.01 0.15
N HIS A 402 -33.49 -42.81 0.67
CA HIS A 402 -34.79 -42.45 1.25
C HIS A 402 -35.80 -41.98 0.20
N GLY A 403 -35.37 -41.89 -1.07
CA GLY A 403 -36.20 -41.39 -2.16
C GLY A 403 -36.25 -39.88 -2.28
N ASN A 404 -35.39 -39.15 -1.55
CA ASN A 404 -35.29 -37.70 -1.67
C ASN A 404 -34.50 -37.32 -2.93
N PRO A 405 -34.92 -36.29 -3.66
CA PRO A 405 -34.17 -35.78 -4.80
C PRO A 405 -32.83 -35.20 -4.33
N VAL A 406 -31.77 -35.54 -5.05
CA VAL A 406 -30.41 -35.04 -4.83
C VAL A 406 -29.76 -34.66 -6.16
N GLN A 407 -28.71 -33.86 -6.11
CA GLN A 407 -27.95 -33.44 -7.28
C GLN A 407 -26.55 -34.09 -7.25
N ILE A 408 -26.13 -34.67 -8.36
CA ILE A 408 -24.86 -35.39 -8.48
C ILE A 408 -24.04 -34.90 -9.68
N CYS A 409 -22.74 -35.15 -9.63
CA CYS A 409 -21.82 -34.76 -10.68
C CYS A 409 -21.93 -35.62 -11.95
N PRO A 410 -21.43 -35.14 -13.11
CA PRO A 410 -21.38 -35.93 -14.33
C PRO A 410 -20.70 -37.30 -14.13
N VAL A 411 -19.57 -37.34 -13.42
CA VAL A 411 -18.83 -38.58 -13.14
C VAL A 411 -19.66 -39.58 -12.31
N CYS A 412 -20.35 -39.10 -11.26
CA CYS A 412 -21.21 -39.95 -10.43
C CYS A 412 -22.47 -40.38 -11.18
N HIS A 413 -22.97 -39.54 -12.09
CA HIS A 413 -24.10 -39.88 -12.94
C HIS A 413 -23.71 -40.96 -13.96
N GLU A 414 -22.58 -40.81 -14.66
CA GLU A 414 -22.04 -41.85 -15.55
C GLU A 414 -21.79 -43.16 -14.80
N ALA A 415 -21.20 -43.09 -13.61
CA ALA A 415 -21.01 -44.24 -12.74
C ALA A 415 -22.34 -44.90 -12.32
N GLN A 416 -23.46 -44.17 -12.30
CA GLN A 416 -24.80 -44.73 -12.08
C GLN A 416 -25.36 -45.44 -13.31
N LEU A 417 -25.00 -45.00 -14.52
CA LEU A 417 -25.41 -45.63 -15.77
C LEU A 417 -24.61 -46.91 -16.07
N ALA A 418 -23.39 -47.02 -15.54
CA ALA A 418 -22.53 -48.20 -15.72
C ALA A 418 -23.12 -49.47 -15.07
N PRO A 419 -22.92 -50.67 -15.68
CA PRO A 419 -23.35 -51.95 -15.11
C PRO A 419 -22.86 -52.14 -13.66
N CYS A 420 -23.72 -52.72 -12.81
CA CYS A 420 -23.34 -53.00 -11.43
C CYS A 420 -22.23 -54.07 -11.40
N GLN A 421 -21.11 -53.76 -10.75
CA GLN A 421 -19.99 -54.71 -10.59
C GLN A 421 -20.36 -55.97 -9.78
N VAL A 422 -21.49 -55.95 -9.05
CA VAL A 422 -21.95 -57.08 -8.23
C VAL A 422 -22.97 -57.96 -8.97
N CYS A 423 -23.98 -57.37 -9.61
CA CYS A 423 -25.09 -58.13 -10.22
C CYS A 423 -25.23 -57.93 -11.74
N GLY A 424 -24.42 -57.10 -12.37
CA GLY A 424 -24.45 -56.83 -13.82
C GLY A 424 -25.67 -56.04 -14.33
N VAL A 425 -26.72 -55.87 -13.52
CA VAL A 425 -28.00 -55.29 -13.96
C VAL A 425 -28.29 -53.99 -13.19
N ARG A 426 -28.21 -52.84 -13.87
CA ARG A 426 -28.46 -51.51 -13.26
C ARG A 426 -29.51 -50.67 -13.98
N THR A 427 -29.69 -50.86 -15.29
CA THR A 427 -30.77 -50.23 -16.06
C THR A 427 -32.14 -50.52 -15.46
N VAL A 428 -32.43 -51.77 -15.09
CA VAL A 428 -33.69 -52.15 -14.42
C VAL A 428 -33.82 -51.50 -13.04
N CYS A 429 -32.73 -51.41 -12.27
CA CYS A 429 -32.72 -50.79 -10.95
C CYS A 429 -33.11 -49.31 -10.97
N SER A 430 -32.77 -48.57 -12.02
CA SER A 430 -33.19 -47.18 -12.17
C SER A 430 -34.71 -47.05 -12.39
N VAL A 431 -35.31 -47.97 -13.17
CA VAL A 431 -36.73 -47.99 -13.49
C VAL A 431 -37.59 -48.33 -12.28
N ILE A 432 -37.16 -49.29 -11.46
CA ILE A 432 -37.93 -49.75 -10.28
C ILE A 432 -37.52 -49.07 -8.96
N SER A 433 -36.67 -48.03 -9.01
CA SER A 433 -36.03 -47.47 -7.81
C SER A 433 -35.30 -48.54 -6.95
N GLY A 434 -34.78 -49.59 -7.59
CA GLY A 434 -34.12 -50.74 -6.96
C GLY A 434 -32.93 -50.36 -6.06
N GLY A 435 -32.31 -49.21 -6.33
CA GLY A 435 -31.26 -48.63 -5.48
C GLY A 435 -31.71 -48.28 -4.05
N ARG A 436 -33.02 -48.15 -3.79
CA ARG A 436 -33.58 -47.99 -2.44
C ARG A 436 -33.51 -49.27 -1.60
N TYR A 437 -33.47 -50.43 -2.27
CA TYR A 437 -33.53 -51.75 -1.63
C TYR A 437 -32.17 -52.47 -1.63
N CYS A 438 -31.20 -51.97 -2.42
CA CYS A 438 -29.87 -52.54 -2.48
C CYS A 438 -28.93 -51.88 -1.47
N GLN A 439 -28.47 -52.64 -0.48
CA GLN A 439 -27.52 -52.16 0.54
C GLN A 439 -26.14 -51.77 -0.04
N ARG A 440 -25.88 -52.07 -1.32
CA ARG A 440 -24.61 -51.79 -2.01
C ARG A 440 -24.70 -50.62 -3.00
N THR A 441 -25.87 -50.03 -3.22
CA THR A 441 -26.01 -48.80 -4.01
C THR A 441 -25.81 -47.57 -3.13
N THR A 442 -24.60 -47.03 -3.17
CA THR A 442 -24.12 -45.89 -2.41
C THR A 442 -24.60 -44.57 -3.00
N ILE A 443 -25.79 -44.12 -2.59
CA ILE A 443 -26.02 -42.68 -2.40
C ILE A 443 -26.43 -42.52 -0.94
N ALA A 444 -25.42 -42.49 -0.08
CA ALA A 444 -25.58 -42.20 1.35
C ALA A 444 -25.57 -40.68 1.53
N ALA A 445 -26.67 -40.03 1.11
CA ALA A 445 -26.97 -38.65 1.51
C ALA A 445 -28.20 -38.67 2.42
#